data_AF-A0A2P2DDU3-F1
#
_entry.id   AF-A0A2P2DDU3-F1
#
_cell.length_a   1.000
_cell.length_b   1.000
_cell.length_c   1.000
_cell.angle_alpha   90.00
_cell.angle_beta   90.00
_cell.angle_gamma   90.00
#
_symmetry.space_group_name_H-M   'P 1'
#
loop_
_entity.id
_entity.type
_entity.pdbx_description
1 polymer ?
#
loop_
_entity_poly.entity_id
_entity_poly.type
_entity_poly.pdbx_seq_one_letter_code
_entity_poly.pdbx_strand_id
1 'polypeptide(L)'
;MDVAKLDTWYRRLLVLFSVICGGFQIYYEGNIWINAIFVVLMAGMVGYYTNFLAIKMLFQPKHGKVLGWSGLVPKNKSKIAKSLGESIQSNLLHPDIIIAYIYERNLVETGIQKIVKEIDEAIHNDEIRTLLVTKIISMLKERGPEILEVIFDFSEETMKKMAERPEEVQKLWEYTRNRLTYYLTEETNREELGKQLRVILLEEMPKLANLLNEGLEEYLKTRSTLGKIGIGVKKIFSFNEDAIRELLERFVKDPETSDQFMKMMDDMMAGLQERLNSKETQEFITGKISNWLEASGDYARQNLLPSGIERLQSYLDDPNNWEEIEKNFFRAVDWVKKRLLEFMNSEEGKAYLKTNIEKFVHNINVTALVEERVMALDTDDLEKMILDNTGGNLVVIQFLGGILGMIAGLIQVHIYFAVPVGALVLITYLAHYRNQKRFEEPSQNK
;
A
#
# COMPACT_ATOMS: atom_id res chain seq x y z
N MET A 1 -53.01 -9.04 -15.06
CA MET A 1 -53.58 -9.91 -16.09
C MET A 1 -52.42 -10.45 -16.91
N ASP A 2 -52.32 -11.76 -17.10
CA ASP A 2 -51.21 -12.37 -17.84
C ASP A 2 -51.34 -12.01 -19.33
N VAL A 3 -50.64 -10.94 -19.74
CA VAL A 3 -50.76 -10.33 -21.08
C VAL A 3 -50.38 -11.33 -22.17
N ALA A 4 -49.49 -12.28 -21.87
CA ALA A 4 -49.09 -13.34 -22.80
C ALA A 4 -50.22 -14.37 -23.04
N LYS A 5 -51.02 -14.68 -22.02
CA LYS A 5 -52.22 -15.53 -22.18
C LYS A 5 -53.30 -14.83 -22.99
N LEU A 6 -53.51 -13.54 -22.74
CA LEU A 6 -54.46 -12.73 -23.51
C LEU A 6 -54.08 -12.69 -24.99
N ASP A 7 -52.81 -12.47 -25.30
CA ASP A 7 -52.29 -12.47 -26.67
C ASP A 7 -52.43 -13.81 -27.38
N THR A 8 -52.07 -14.90 -26.70
CA THR A 8 -52.19 -16.24 -27.26
C THR A 8 -53.65 -16.57 -27.56
N TRP A 9 -54.57 -16.16 -26.70
CA TRP A 9 -56.01 -16.32 -26.91
C TRP A 9 -56.50 -15.47 -28.08
N TYR A 10 -56.13 -14.18 -28.11
CA TYR A 10 -56.51 -13.26 -29.19
C TYR A 10 -56.02 -13.74 -30.56
N ARG A 11 -54.74 -14.14 -30.66
CA ARG A 11 -54.16 -14.70 -31.89
C ARG A 11 -54.91 -15.94 -32.38
N ARG A 12 -55.25 -16.87 -31.47
CA ARG A 12 -55.99 -18.09 -31.81
C ARG A 12 -57.39 -17.76 -32.32
N LEU A 13 -58.11 -16.85 -31.66
CA LEU A 13 -59.42 -16.42 -32.12
C LEU A 13 -59.36 -15.74 -33.47
N LEU A 14 -58.42 -14.82 -33.67
CA LEU A 14 -58.26 -14.09 -34.92
C LEU A 14 -58.04 -15.04 -36.09
N VAL A 15 -57.16 -16.03 -35.94
CA VAL A 15 -56.90 -17.06 -36.95
C VAL A 15 -58.12 -17.96 -37.16
N LEU A 16 -58.73 -18.47 -36.09
CA LEU A 16 -59.88 -19.36 -36.17
C LEU A 16 -61.06 -18.69 -36.88
N PHE A 17 -61.41 -17.47 -36.50
CA PHE A 17 -62.48 -16.71 -37.15
C PHE A 17 -62.16 -16.39 -38.60
N SER A 18 -60.90 -16.06 -38.93
CA SER A 18 -60.47 -15.80 -40.31
C SER A 18 -60.62 -17.05 -41.19
N VAL A 19 -60.22 -18.22 -40.69
CA VAL A 19 -60.35 -19.51 -41.41
C VAL A 19 -61.81 -19.91 -41.58
N ILE A 20 -62.62 -19.78 -40.54
CA ILE A 20 -64.06 -20.09 -40.60
C ILE A 20 -64.76 -19.18 -41.62
N CYS A 21 -64.50 -17.86 -41.55
CA CYS A 21 -65.08 -16.91 -42.50
C CYS A 21 -64.59 -17.14 -43.94
N GLY A 22 -63.32 -17.51 -44.13
CA GLY A 22 -62.79 -17.89 -45.45
C GLY A 22 -63.46 -19.15 -46.01
N GLY A 23 -63.70 -20.16 -45.17
CA GLY A 23 -64.46 -21.35 -45.57
C GLY A 23 -65.89 -21.02 -45.96
N PHE A 24 -66.56 -20.15 -45.19
CA PHE A 24 -67.89 -19.66 -45.53
C PHE A 24 -67.91 -18.80 -46.80
N GLN A 25 -66.86 -18.03 -47.05
CA GLN A 25 -66.72 -17.23 -48.27
C GLN A 25 -66.67 -18.12 -49.52
N ILE A 26 -65.98 -19.26 -49.45
CA ILE A 26 -65.91 -20.24 -50.54
C ILE A 26 -67.26 -20.94 -50.76
N TYR A 27 -67.99 -21.26 -49.69
CA TYR A 27 -69.26 -21.99 -49.79
C TYR A 27 -70.45 -21.08 -50.15
N TYR A 28 -70.47 -19.84 -49.69
CA TYR A 28 -71.53 -18.86 -49.91
C TYR A 28 -71.05 -17.72 -50.82
N GLU A 29 -70.67 -18.08 -52.04
CA GLU A 29 -70.15 -17.13 -53.02
C GLU A 29 -71.19 -16.02 -53.31
N GLY A 30 -70.77 -14.75 -53.14
CA GLY A 30 -71.61 -13.57 -53.39
C GLY A 30 -72.27 -12.91 -52.17
N ASN A 31 -72.11 -13.44 -50.95
CA ASN A 31 -72.64 -12.78 -49.75
C ASN A 31 -71.75 -11.60 -49.29
N ILE A 32 -72.30 -10.38 -49.40
CA ILE A 32 -71.60 -9.11 -49.09
C ILE A 32 -71.12 -9.07 -47.62
N TRP A 33 -71.91 -9.59 -46.69
CA TRP A 33 -71.58 -9.55 -45.26
C TRP A 33 -70.42 -10.48 -44.91
N ILE A 34 -70.39 -11.68 -45.50
CA ILE A 34 -69.31 -12.65 -45.30
C ILE A 34 -68.00 -12.11 -45.89
N ASN A 35 -68.07 -11.52 -47.09
CA ASN A 35 -66.92 -10.86 -47.72
C ASN A 35 -66.38 -9.70 -46.86
N ALA A 36 -67.27 -8.85 -46.33
CA ALA A 36 -66.87 -7.72 -45.48
C ALA A 36 -66.18 -8.18 -44.19
N ILE A 37 -66.75 -9.16 -43.49
CA ILE A 37 -66.16 -9.72 -42.26
C ILE A 37 -64.80 -10.36 -42.56
N PHE A 38 -64.69 -11.09 -43.67
CA PHE A 38 -63.42 -11.69 -44.07
C PHE A 38 -62.33 -10.64 -44.33
N VAL A 39 -62.65 -9.56 -45.06
CA VAL A 39 -61.70 -8.45 -45.32
C VAL A 39 -61.24 -7.81 -44.01
N VAL A 40 -62.15 -7.55 -43.07
CA VAL A 40 -61.83 -6.97 -41.75
C VAL A 40 -60.92 -7.89 -40.94
N LEU A 41 -61.24 -9.18 -40.87
CA LEU A 41 -60.46 -10.17 -40.13
C LEU A 41 -59.08 -10.37 -40.73
N MET A 42 -58.97 -10.42 -42.07
CA MET A 42 -57.69 -10.54 -42.77
C MET A 42 -56.82 -9.29 -42.57
N ALA A 43 -57.40 -8.10 -42.65
CA ALA A 43 -56.68 -6.86 -42.37
C ALA A 43 -56.19 -6.81 -40.90
N GLY A 44 -57.01 -7.26 -39.95
CA GLY A 44 -56.62 -7.44 -38.55
C GLY A 44 -55.52 -8.48 -38.35
N MET A 45 -55.57 -9.60 -39.08
CA MET A 45 -54.56 -10.64 -39.05
C MET A 45 -53.22 -10.12 -39.56
N VAL A 46 -53.21 -9.43 -40.70
CA VAL A 46 -51.98 -8.80 -41.25
C VAL A 46 -51.42 -7.77 -40.28
N GLY A 47 -52.25 -6.90 -39.69
CA GLY A 47 -51.83 -5.90 -38.72
C GLY A 47 -51.21 -6.49 -37.46
N TYR A 48 -51.82 -7.54 -36.90
CA TYR A 48 -51.29 -8.26 -35.74
C TYR A 48 -49.95 -8.94 -36.06
N TYR A 49 -49.91 -9.75 -37.13
CA TYR A 49 -48.72 -10.55 -37.45
C TYR A 49 -47.53 -9.70 -37.89
N THR A 50 -47.77 -8.53 -38.51
CA THR A 50 -46.71 -7.59 -38.86
C THR A 50 -46.03 -7.02 -37.62
N ASN A 51 -46.79 -6.61 -36.60
CA ASN A 51 -46.22 -6.14 -35.32
C ASN A 51 -45.56 -7.27 -34.52
N PHE A 52 -46.15 -8.47 -34.53
CA PHE A 52 -45.54 -9.66 -33.93
C PHE A 52 -44.18 -9.95 -34.58
N LEU A 53 -44.11 -9.92 -35.91
CA LEU A 53 -42.88 -10.13 -36.65
C LEU A 53 -41.85 -9.03 -36.36
N ALA A 54 -42.27 -7.76 -36.33
CA ALA A 54 -41.38 -6.64 -36.04
C ALA A 54 -40.70 -6.78 -34.66
N ILE A 55 -41.46 -7.16 -33.62
CA ILE A 55 -40.90 -7.40 -32.29
C ILE A 55 -39.97 -8.62 -32.32
N LYS A 56 -40.35 -9.69 -33.02
CA LYS A 56 -39.50 -10.87 -33.16
C LYS A 56 -38.20 -10.58 -33.92
N MET A 57 -38.22 -9.67 -34.90
CA MET A 57 -37.04 -9.20 -35.65
C MET A 57 -36.08 -8.35 -34.80
N LEU A 58 -36.51 -7.82 -33.65
CA LEU A 58 -35.58 -7.15 -32.72
C LEU A 58 -34.60 -8.15 -32.09
N PHE A 59 -35.06 -9.37 -31.81
CA PHE A 59 -34.28 -10.38 -31.08
C PHE A 59 -33.80 -11.53 -31.98
N GLN A 60 -34.50 -11.84 -33.07
CA GLN A 60 -34.20 -12.94 -33.98
C GLN A 60 -33.87 -12.45 -35.41
N PRO A 61 -33.03 -13.16 -36.18
CA PRO A 61 -32.24 -14.33 -35.79
C PRO A 61 -31.12 -13.96 -34.81
N LYS A 62 -30.87 -14.84 -33.84
CA LYS A 62 -29.88 -14.65 -32.76
C LYS A 62 -28.44 -14.69 -33.28
N HIS A 63 -28.21 -15.47 -34.35
CA HIS A 63 -26.93 -15.58 -35.04
C HIS A 63 -27.12 -15.50 -36.56
N GLY A 64 -26.16 -14.86 -37.23
CA GLY A 64 -26.12 -14.76 -38.68
C GLY A 64 -27.23 -13.89 -39.28
N LYS A 65 -27.56 -14.17 -40.54
CA LYS A 65 -28.63 -13.51 -41.27
C LYS A 65 -29.60 -14.56 -41.80
N VAL A 66 -30.90 -14.34 -41.61
CA VAL A 66 -31.96 -15.14 -42.21
C VAL A 66 -32.69 -14.21 -43.17
N LEU A 67 -32.90 -14.58 -44.44
CA LEU A 67 -33.59 -13.72 -45.42
C LEU A 67 -33.04 -12.27 -45.48
N GLY A 68 -31.74 -12.08 -45.23
CA GLY A 68 -31.08 -10.76 -45.23
C GLY A 68 -31.26 -9.90 -43.96
N TRP A 69 -32.17 -10.25 -43.04
CA TRP A 69 -32.32 -9.56 -41.76
C TRP A 69 -31.44 -10.18 -40.65
N SER A 70 -31.17 -9.40 -39.61
CA SER A 70 -30.46 -9.82 -38.39
C SER A 70 -31.18 -9.22 -37.18
N GLY A 71 -31.20 -9.92 -36.05
CA GLY A 71 -31.74 -9.35 -34.81
C GLY A 71 -31.08 -8.02 -34.47
N LEU A 72 -31.88 -6.97 -34.24
CA LEU A 72 -31.38 -5.62 -33.97
C LEU A 72 -30.62 -5.53 -32.62
N VAL A 73 -31.11 -6.21 -31.59
CA VAL A 73 -30.51 -6.26 -30.25
C VAL A 73 -29.20 -7.05 -30.25
N PRO A 74 -29.12 -8.30 -30.76
CA PRO A 74 -27.86 -9.02 -30.89
C PRO A 74 -26.79 -8.24 -31.67
N LYS A 75 -27.19 -7.60 -32.77
CA LYS A 75 -26.29 -6.79 -33.62
C LYS A 75 -25.70 -5.59 -32.88
N ASN A 76 -26.47 -4.95 -31.99
CA ASN A 76 -26.04 -3.76 -31.26
C ASN A 76 -25.61 -4.05 -29.82
N LYS A 77 -25.46 -5.32 -29.43
CA LYS A 77 -25.17 -5.75 -28.06
C LYS A 77 -23.97 -5.02 -27.46
N SER A 78 -22.85 -4.92 -28.17
CA SER A 78 -21.66 -4.18 -27.70
C SER A 78 -21.95 -2.68 -27.49
N LYS A 79 -22.72 -2.03 -28.37
CA LYS A 79 -23.10 -0.61 -28.18
C LYS A 79 -23.98 -0.41 -26.95
N ILE A 80 -24.94 -1.32 -26.75
CA ILE A 80 -25.83 -1.31 -25.57
C ILE A 80 -25.00 -1.52 -24.30
N ALA A 81 -24.10 -2.51 -24.32
CA ALA A 81 -23.20 -2.84 -23.21
C ALA A 81 -22.32 -1.64 -22.82
N LYS A 82 -21.69 -1.01 -23.81
CA LYS A 82 -20.88 0.20 -23.62
C LYS A 82 -21.69 1.37 -23.07
N SER A 83 -22.82 1.69 -23.69
CA SER A 83 -23.67 2.83 -23.26
C SER A 83 -24.23 2.61 -21.85
N LEU A 84 -24.60 1.38 -21.53
CA LEU A 84 -25.04 1.01 -20.19
C LEU A 84 -23.91 1.13 -19.18
N GLY A 85 -22.70 0.64 -19.52
CA GLY A 85 -21.51 0.77 -18.69
C GLY A 85 -21.15 2.23 -18.40
N GLU A 86 -21.11 3.06 -19.45
CA GLU A 86 -20.86 4.51 -19.34
C GLU A 86 -21.91 5.19 -18.46
N SER A 87 -23.19 4.86 -18.64
CA SER A 87 -24.29 5.40 -17.82
C SER A 87 -24.18 4.97 -16.36
N ILE A 88 -23.81 3.72 -16.07
CA ILE A 88 -23.63 3.24 -14.69
C ILE A 88 -22.42 3.92 -14.04
N GLN A 89 -21.29 4.01 -14.74
CA GLN A 89 -20.09 4.64 -14.22
C GLN A 89 -20.28 6.14 -13.98
N SER A 90 -20.98 6.84 -14.86
CA SER A 90 -21.20 8.29 -14.72
C SER A 90 -22.28 8.64 -13.70
N ASN A 91 -23.39 7.88 -13.63
CA ASN A 91 -24.56 8.28 -12.85
C ASN A 91 -24.72 7.55 -11.51
N LEU A 92 -24.18 6.34 -11.35
CA LEU A 92 -24.41 5.51 -10.15
C LEU A 92 -23.12 5.19 -9.39
N LEU A 93 -22.08 4.80 -10.13
CA LEU A 93 -20.78 4.36 -9.59
C LEU A 93 -19.67 5.37 -9.94
N HIS A 94 -20.02 6.66 -9.93
CA HIS A 94 -19.03 7.71 -10.11
C HIS A 94 -17.99 7.64 -8.98
N PRO A 95 -16.68 7.82 -9.27
CA PRO A 95 -15.64 7.76 -8.25
C PRO A 95 -15.96 8.57 -7.00
N ASP A 96 -16.44 9.80 -7.16
CA ASP A 96 -16.78 10.69 -6.05
C ASP A 96 -17.91 10.13 -5.16
N ILE A 97 -18.90 9.47 -5.76
CA ILE A 97 -20.01 8.82 -5.02
C ILE A 97 -19.45 7.65 -4.19
N ILE A 98 -18.57 6.84 -4.77
CA ILE A 98 -17.95 5.70 -4.09
C ILE A 98 -17.05 6.19 -2.94
N ILE A 99 -16.23 7.20 -3.18
CA ILE A 99 -15.35 7.81 -2.17
C ILE A 99 -16.21 8.35 -1.02
N ALA A 100 -17.24 9.14 -1.33
CA ALA A 100 -18.15 9.67 -0.30
C ALA A 100 -18.79 8.54 0.51
N TYR A 101 -19.27 7.48 -0.15
CA TYR A 101 -19.86 6.31 0.51
C TYR A 101 -18.87 5.59 1.43
N ILE A 102 -17.61 5.41 1.00
CA ILE A 102 -16.53 4.78 1.80
C ILE A 102 -16.30 5.55 3.11
N TYR A 103 -16.25 6.88 3.03
CA TYR A 103 -16.01 7.74 4.20
C TYR A 103 -17.24 7.88 5.10
N GLU A 104 -18.43 8.10 4.53
CA GLU A 104 -19.67 8.25 5.30
C GLU A 104 -19.99 6.99 6.13
N ARG A 105 -19.63 5.81 5.60
CA ARG A 105 -19.84 4.53 6.27
C ARG A 105 -18.65 4.07 7.14
N ASN A 106 -17.61 4.90 7.30
CA ASN A 106 -16.39 4.54 8.04
C ASN A 106 -15.79 3.18 7.59
N LEU A 107 -15.87 2.87 6.29
CA LEU A 107 -15.40 1.58 5.76
C LEU A 107 -13.88 1.44 5.84
N VAL A 108 -13.15 2.56 5.82
CA VAL A 108 -11.69 2.57 5.97
C VAL A 108 -11.29 2.04 7.34
N GLU A 109 -11.84 2.62 8.41
CA GLU A 109 -11.53 2.21 9.78
C GLU A 109 -12.00 0.77 10.05
N THR A 110 -13.22 0.44 9.62
CA THR A 110 -13.76 -0.92 9.75
C THR A 110 -12.91 -1.95 9.00
N GLY A 111 -12.44 -1.60 7.79
CA GLY A 111 -11.57 -2.43 6.98
C GLY A 111 -10.21 -2.66 7.64
N ILE A 112 -9.60 -1.61 8.20
CA ILE A 112 -8.33 -1.71 8.93
C ILE A 112 -8.49 -2.62 10.15
N GLN A 113 -9.52 -2.43 10.97
CA GLN A 113 -9.78 -3.26 12.14
C GLN A 113 -10.00 -4.73 11.75
N LYS A 114 -10.72 -4.97 10.64
CA LYS A 114 -10.93 -6.32 10.13
C LYS A 114 -9.62 -6.98 9.69
N ILE A 115 -8.78 -6.28 8.93
CA ILE A 115 -7.47 -6.77 8.49
C ILE A 115 -6.58 -7.09 9.69
N VAL A 116 -6.53 -6.19 10.68
CA VAL A 116 -5.76 -6.39 11.90
C VAL A 116 -6.23 -7.61 12.67
N LYS A 117 -7.54 -7.80 12.77
CA LYS A 117 -8.13 -8.98 13.40
C LYS A 117 -7.78 -10.26 12.64
N GLU A 118 -7.90 -10.27 11.31
CA GLU A 118 -7.53 -11.43 10.48
C GLU A 118 -6.04 -11.77 10.61
N ILE A 119 -5.16 -10.75 10.67
CA ILE A 119 -3.73 -10.94 10.92
C ILE A 119 -3.51 -11.56 12.31
N ASP A 120 -4.20 -11.06 13.33
CA ASP A 120 -4.08 -11.56 14.70
C ASP A 120 -4.55 -13.02 14.79
N GLU A 121 -5.69 -13.36 14.20
CA GLU A 121 -6.20 -14.73 14.12
C GLU A 121 -5.25 -15.66 13.35
N ALA A 122 -4.67 -15.19 12.24
CA ALA A 122 -3.71 -15.94 11.44
C ALA A 122 -2.41 -16.23 12.21
N ILE A 123 -1.92 -15.30 13.03
CA ILE A 123 -0.71 -15.47 13.84
C ILE A 123 -0.91 -16.47 14.97
N HIS A 124 -2.12 -16.56 15.54
CA HIS A 124 -2.45 -17.52 16.60
C HIS A 124 -2.77 -18.93 16.09
N ASN A 125 -2.88 -19.13 14.77
CA ASN A 125 -3.09 -20.44 14.18
C ASN A 125 -1.75 -21.19 14.05
N ASP A 126 -1.60 -22.33 14.71
CA ASP A 126 -0.34 -23.09 14.75
C ASP A 126 0.17 -23.54 13.37
N GLU A 127 -0.71 -23.89 12.43
CA GLU A 127 -0.32 -24.29 11.07
C GLU A 127 0.25 -23.10 10.30
N ILE A 128 -0.43 -21.96 10.34
CA ILE A 128 0.02 -20.72 9.70
C ILE A 128 1.33 -20.24 10.34
N ARG A 129 1.40 -20.29 11.66
CA ARG A 129 2.57 -19.91 12.45
C ARG A 129 3.81 -20.70 12.02
N THR A 130 3.68 -22.03 11.95
CA THR A 130 4.74 -22.92 11.48
C THR A 130 5.15 -22.63 10.04
N LEU A 131 4.19 -22.38 9.15
CA LEU A 131 4.44 -22.03 7.75
C LEU A 131 5.19 -20.69 7.63
N LEU A 132 4.80 -19.67 8.41
CA LEU A 132 5.45 -18.36 8.44
C LEU A 132 6.89 -18.47 8.93
N VAL A 133 7.13 -19.19 10.02
CA VAL A 133 8.47 -19.43 10.59
C VAL A 133 9.36 -20.14 9.58
N THR A 134 8.86 -21.21 8.96
CA THR A 134 9.61 -21.93 7.93
C THR A 134 9.94 -21.02 6.74
N LYS A 135 8.97 -20.21 6.31
CA LYS A 135 9.16 -19.29 5.18
C LYS A 135 10.14 -18.17 5.49
N ILE A 136 10.10 -17.58 6.68
CA ILE A 136 11.03 -16.51 7.07
C ILE A 136 12.44 -17.07 7.26
N ILE A 137 12.60 -18.25 7.86
CA ILE A 137 13.91 -18.91 7.98
C ILE A 137 14.46 -19.22 6.60
N SER A 138 13.65 -19.80 5.70
CA SER A 138 14.06 -20.04 4.31
C SER A 138 14.48 -18.75 3.61
N MET A 139 13.72 -17.66 3.77
CA MET A 139 14.05 -16.37 3.17
C MET A 139 15.34 -15.78 3.76
N LEU A 140 15.55 -15.90 5.07
CA LEU A 140 16.77 -15.44 5.74
C LEU A 140 17.99 -16.30 5.37
N LYS A 141 17.83 -17.60 5.09
CA LYS A 141 18.92 -18.42 4.57
C LYS A 141 19.28 -18.05 3.14
N GLU A 142 18.28 -17.84 2.29
CA GLU A 142 18.47 -17.54 0.87
C GLU A 142 18.99 -16.10 0.65
N ARG A 143 18.41 -15.12 1.36
CA ARG A 143 18.67 -13.68 1.16
C ARG A 143 19.37 -13.01 2.34
N GLY A 144 19.65 -13.72 3.42
CA GLY A 144 20.36 -13.17 4.58
C GLY A 144 21.71 -12.53 4.24
N PRO A 145 22.55 -13.15 3.38
CA PRO A 145 23.79 -12.54 2.93
C PRO A 145 23.58 -11.20 2.22
N GLU A 146 22.64 -11.15 1.27
CA GLU A 146 22.28 -9.91 0.54
C GLU A 146 21.76 -8.83 1.50
N ILE A 147 20.91 -9.21 2.46
CA ILE A 147 20.38 -8.28 3.48
C ILE A 147 21.52 -7.72 4.34
N LEU A 148 22.47 -8.57 4.76
CA LEU A 148 23.62 -8.14 5.55
C LEU A 148 24.54 -7.22 4.73
N GLU A 149 24.76 -7.49 3.45
CA GLU A 149 25.48 -6.60 2.54
C GLU A 149 24.81 -5.24 2.43
N VAL A 150 23.50 -5.19 2.20
CA VAL A 150 22.75 -3.91 2.10
C VAL A 150 22.80 -3.13 3.40
N ILE A 151 22.60 -3.79 4.55
CA ILE A 151 22.71 -3.14 5.87
C ILE A 151 24.13 -2.63 6.10
N PHE A 152 25.13 -3.44 5.72
CA PHE A 152 26.53 -3.09 5.85
C PHE A 152 26.89 -1.88 4.98
N ASP A 153 26.54 -1.89 3.70
CA ASP A 153 26.77 -0.78 2.76
C ASP A 153 26.11 0.50 3.25
N PHE A 154 24.86 0.43 3.72
CA PHE A 154 24.17 1.57 4.32
C PHE A 154 24.90 2.08 5.56
N SER A 155 25.39 1.18 6.43
CA SER A 155 26.15 1.55 7.62
C SER A 155 27.49 2.18 7.29
N GLU A 156 28.20 1.65 6.29
CA GLU A 156 29.49 2.14 5.81
C GLU A 156 29.33 3.54 5.20
N GLU A 157 28.34 3.73 4.34
CA GLU A 157 28.03 5.03 3.75
C GLU A 157 27.63 6.07 4.81
N THR A 158 26.84 5.65 5.81
CA THR A 158 26.47 6.52 6.94
C THR A 158 27.69 6.92 7.75
N MET A 159 28.60 5.98 8.04
CA MET A 159 29.84 6.24 8.78
C MET A 159 30.78 7.17 8.01
N LYS A 160 30.93 6.97 6.69
CA LYS A 160 31.70 7.86 5.81
C LYS A 160 31.12 9.28 5.81
N LYS A 161 29.81 9.42 5.62
CA LYS A 161 29.13 10.73 5.70
C LYS A 161 29.25 11.39 7.07
N MET A 162 29.32 10.62 8.14
CA MET A 162 29.57 11.12 9.49
C MET A 162 31.02 11.62 9.63
N ALA A 163 32.00 10.88 9.09
CA ALA A 163 33.42 11.27 9.10
C ALA A 163 33.71 12.52 8.26
N GLU A 164 32.95 12.74 7.18
CA GLU A 164 32.99 13.95 6.34
C GLU A 164 32.37 15.18 7.00
N ARG A 165 31.63 15.02 8.10
CA ARG A 165 30.95 16.10 8.83
C ARG A 165 31.68 16.37 10.15
N PRO A 166 32.54 17.40 10.22
CA PRO A 166 33.32 17.70 11.42
C PRO A 166 32.47 17.92 12.67
N GLU A 167 31.25 18.46 12.50
CA GLU A 167 30.31 18.70 13.59
C GLU A 167 29.81 17.41 14.27
N GLU A 168 29.58 16.33 13.52
CA GLU A 168 29.12 15.05 14.08
C GLU A 168 30.26 14.32 14.81
N VAL A 169 31.47 14.35 14.24
CA VAL A 169 32.67 13.83 14.91
C VAL A 169 32.96 14.62 16.18
N GLN A 170 32.75 15.94 16.16
CA GLN A 170 32.87 16.78 17.34
C GLN A 170 31.86 16.42 18.43
N LYS A 171 30.59 16.17 18.10
CA LYS A 171 29.60 15.70 19.09
C LYS A 171 30.00 14.37 19.73
N LEU A 172 30.53 13.44 18.93
CA LEU A 172 31.03 12.15 19.44
C LEU A 172 32.22 12.36 20.39
N TRP A 173 33.14 13.26 20.02
CA TRP A 173 34.25 13.65 20.89
C TRP A 173 33.75 14.29 22.18
N GLU A 174 32.82 15.23 22.11
CA GLU A 174 32.25 15.90 23.29
C GLU A 174 31.56 14.90 24.22
N TYR A 175 30.77 13.97 23.68
CA TYR A 175 30.15 12.89 24.47
C TYR A 175 31.21 12.01 25.16
N THR A 176 32.20 11.54 24.39
CA THR A 176 33.25 10.64 24.90
C THR A 176 34.13 11.35 25.93
N ARG A 177 34.53 12.59 25.63
CA ARG A 177 35.29 13.48 26.52
C ARG A 177 34.53 13.70 27.82
N ASN A 178 33.26 14.09 27.77
CA ASN A 178 32.49 14.36 28.99
C ASN A 178 32.37 13.10 29.87
N ARG A 179 32.23 11.92 29.27
CA ARG A 179 32.22 10.64 29.99
C ARG A 179 33.58 10.31 30.61
N LEU A 180 34.66 10.57 29.88
CA LEU A 180 36.03 10.47 30.40
C LEU A 180 36.26 11.46 31.54
N THR A 181 35.91 12.73 31.37
CA THR A 181 36.02 13.75 32.42
C THR A 181 35.27 13.34 33.66
N TYR A 182 34.01 12.90 33.52
CA TYR A 182 33.23 12.38 34.64
C TYR A 182 33.95 11.25 35.37
N TYR A 183 34.46 10.26 34.63
CA TYR A 183 35.21 9.13 35.19
C TYR A 183 36.48 9.59 35.91
N LEU A 184 37.22 10.55 35.35
CA LEU A 184 38.45 11.10 35.92
C LEU A 184 38.19 12.05 37.11
N THR A 185 36.99 12.63 37.22
CA THR A 185 36.61 13.52 38.33
C THR A 185 35.90 12.80 39.49
N GLU A 186 35.46 11.56 39.29
CA GLU A 186 34.84 10.80 40.37
C GLU A 186 35.92 10.31 41.36
N GLU A 187 35.77 10.62 42.65
CA GLU A 187 36.77 10.33 43.69
C GLU A 187 37.10 8.83 43.79
N THR A 188 36.07 7.99 43.74
CA THR A 188 36.20 6.52 43.79
C THR A 188 36.98 5.93 42.61
N ASN A 189 36.79 6.47 41.41
CA ASN A 189 37.52 6.04 40.21
C ASN A 189 38.97 6.52 40.23
N ARG A 190 39.22 7.73 40.75
CA ARG A 190 40.58 8.25 40.93
C ARG A 190 41.39 7.44 41.92
N GLU A 191 40.79 7.01 43.02
CA GLU A 191 41.44 6.09 43.96
C GLU A 191 41.79 4.75 43.30
N GLU A 192 40.87 4.19 42.51
CA GLU A 192 41.10 2.92 41.81
C GLU A 192 42.20 3.04 40.75
N LEU A 193 42.20 4.11 39.95
CA LEU A 193 43.27 4.40 39.01
C LEU A 193 44.61 4.62 39.72
N GLY A 194 44.62 5.33 40.84
CA GLY A 194 45.81 5.50 41.68
C GLY A 194 46.35 4.17 42.18
N LYS A 195 45.50 3.25 42.60
CA LYS A 195 45.88 1.88 43.00
C LYS A 195 46.46 1.08 41.83
N GLN A 196 45.83 1.12 40.66
CA GLN A 196 46.32 0.40 39.48
C GLN A 196 47.66 0.95 38.98
N LEU A 197 47.81 2.28 38.92
CA LEU A 197 49.09 2.90 38.60
C LEU A 197 50.16 2.56 39.63
N ARG A 198 49.81 2.48 40.91
CA ARG A 198 50.75 2.05 41.97
C ARG A 198 51.26 0.63 41.70
N VAL A 199 50.40 -0.29 41.27
CA VAL A 199 50.80 -1.65 40.87
C VAL A 199 51.69 -1.63 39.63
N ILE A 200 51.30 -0.90 38.59
CA ILE A 200 52.08 -0.79 37.34
C ILE A 200 53.46 -0.15 37.62
N LEU A 201 53.50 0.92 38.42
CA LEU A 201 54.74 1.57 38.82
C LEU A 201 55.65 0.60 39.56
N LEU A 202 55.10 -0.24 40.45
CA LEU A 202 55.83 -1.30 41.16
C LEU A 202 56.36 -2.42 40.23
N GLU A 203 55.58 -2.81 39.23
CA GLU A 203 55.95 -3.85 38.26
C GLU A 203 57.02 -3.37 37.27
N GLU A 204 56.92 -2.11 36.83
CA GLU A 204 57.84 -1.48 35.86
C GLU A 204 58.99 -0.70 36.53
N MET A 205 59.11 -0.77 37.87
CA MET A 205 60.16 -0.14 38.69
C MET A 205 61.57 -0.22 38.09
N PRO A 206 62.04 -1.39 37.62
CA PRO A 206 63.41 -1.50 37.12
C PRO A 206 63.61 -0.71 35.82
N LYS A 207 62.61 -0.68 34.94
CA LYS A 207 62.69 0.09 33.69
C LYS A 207 62.64 1.59 33.96
N LEU A 208 61.80 2.03 34.89
CA LEU A 208 61.69 3.44 35.30
C LEU A 208 62.97 3.96 35.97
N ALA A 209 63.59 3.15 36.82
CA ALA A 209 64.86 3.49 37.45
C ALA A 209 65.97 3.69 36.42
N ASN A 210 66.05 2.80 35.41
CA ASN A 210 67.01 2.92 34.31
C ASN A 210 66.75 4.16 33.44
N LEU A 211 65.49 4.41 33.06
CA LEU A 211 65.09 5.61 32.29
C LEU A 211 65.43 6.92 33.02
N LEU A 212 65.15 6.99 34.32
CA LEU A 212 65.46 8.16 35.14
C LEU A 212 66.97 8.37 35.26
N ASN A 213 67.73 7.30 35.46
CA ASN A 213 69.18 7.34 35.52
C ASN A 213 69.79 7.85 34.21
N GLU A 214 69.36 7.31 33.07
CA GLU A 214 69.80 7.73 31.73
C GLU A 214 69.41 9.20 31.44
N GLY A 215 68.17 9.59 31.71
CA GLY A 215 67.68 10.96 31.46
C GLY A 215 68.34 12.02 32.34
N LEU A 216 68.63 11.69 33.61
CA LEU A 216 69.40 12.57 34.50
C LEU A 216 70.85 12.69 34.05
N GLU A 217 71.47 11.59 33.58
CA GLU A 217 72.83 11.61 33.05
C GLU A 217 72.93 12.50 31.79
N GLU A 218 71.94 12.44 30.91
CA GLU A 218 71.84 13.27 29.71
C GLU A 218 71.56 14.75 30.02
N TYR A 219 70.68 15.04 30.98
CA TYR A 219 70.40 16.40 31.44
C TYR A 219 71.64 17.07 32.07
N LEU A 220 72.38 16.32 32.89
CA LEU A 220 73.62 16.78 33.51
C LEU A 220 74.76 16.98 32.48
N LYS A 221 74.77 16.22 31.38
CA LYS A 221 75.69 16.43 30.25
C LYS A 221 75.35 17.69 29.43
N THR A 222 74.08 18.08 29.37
CA THR A 222 73.60 19.16 28.47
C THR A 222 73.73 20.57 29.07
N ARG A 223 73.70 20.74 30.41
CA ARG A 223 73.92 22.06 31.06
C ARG A 223 75.37 22.22 31.57
N SER A 224 76.23 22.84 30.76
CA SER A 224 77.67 23.01 31.01
C SER A 224 78.07 24.00 32.13
N THR A 225 77.13 24.58 32.88
CA THR A 225 77.41 25.64 33.88
C THR A 225 77.79 25.14 35.29
N LEU A 226 77.85 23.83 35.52
CA LEU A 226 78.13 23.22 36.85
C LEU A 226 79.52 22.55 36.96
N GLY A 227 80.46 22.90 36.09
CA GLY A 227 81.79 22.28 35.97
C GLY A 227 82.75 22.39 37.16
N LYS A 228 82.39 23.05 38.27
CA LYS A 228 83.23 23.11 39.50
C LYS A 228 82.58 22.51 40.75
N ILE A 229 81.31 22.15 40.68
CA ILE A 229 80.59 21.43 41.75
C ILE A 229 80.48 19.93 41.43
N GLY A 230 80.70 19.55 40.16
CA GLY A 230 80.47 18.19 39.64
C GLY A 230 81.38 17.05 40.15
N ILE A 231 82.48 17.33 40.86
CA ILE A 231 83.33 16.26 41.43
C ILE A 231 82.91 15.89 42.87
N GLY A 232 82.26 16.81 43.59
CA GLY A 232 81.72 16.54 44.93
C GLY A 232 80.35 15.86 44.90
N VAL A 233 79.51 16.18 43.93
CA VAL A 233 78.14 15.62 43.82
C VAL A 233 78.15 14.16 43.36
N LYS A 234 79.13 13.76 42.54
CA LYS A 234 79.26 12.37 42.03
C LYS A 234 79.55 11.33 43.13
N LYS A 235 80.02 11.77 44.31
CA LYS A 235 80.30 10.93 45.49
C LYS A 235 79.24 11.00 46.59
N ILE A 236 78.39 12.04 46.57
CA ILE A 236 77.30 12.23 47.54
C ILE A 236 75.97 11.71 46.96
N PHE A 237 75.87 11.61 45.64
CA PHE A 237 74.67 11.16 44.92
C PHE A 237 75.04 10.28 43.72
N SER A 238 75.78 9.18 43.93
CA SER A 238 75.63 8.07 42.98
C SER A 238 74.23 7.51 43.19
N PHE A 239 73.26 8.04 42.44
CA PHE A 239 71.92 7.47 42.32
C PHE A 239 72.07 6.09 41.65
N ASN A 240 72.48 5.11 42.45
CA ASN A 240 72.44 3.70 42.12
C ASN A 240 70.99 3.33 41.77
N GLU A 241 70.78 2.49 40.75
CA GLU A 241 69.49 1.87 40.41
C GLU A 241 68.75 1.39 41.67
N ASP A 242 69.46 0.80 42.65
CA ASP A 242 68.92 0.37 43.94
C ASP A 242 68.42 1.53 44.82
N ALA A 243 69.08 2.70 44.79
CA ALA A 243 68.66 3.87 45.58
C ALA A 243 67.44 4.56 44.96
N ILE A 244 67.38 4.62 43.62
CA ILE A 244 66.17 5.08 42.89
C ILE A 244 65.03 4.10 43.16
N ARG A 245 65.32 2.79 43.13
CA ARG A 245 64.37 1.73 43.45
C ARG A 245 63.86 1.82 44.88
N GLU A 246 64.72 2.01 45.86
CA GLU A 246 64.36 2.13 47.28
C GLU A 246 63.55 3.41 47.56
N LEU A 247 63.92 4.53 46.94
CA LEU A 247 63.14 5.77 47.01
C LEU A 247 61.75 5.62 46.40
N LEU A 248 61.65 5.01 45.22
CA LEU A 248 60.37 4.77 44.55
C LEU A 248 59.54 3.69 45.28
N GLU A 249 60.16 2.65 45.83
CA GLU A 249 59.48 1.65 46.65
C GLU A 249 58.95 2.24 47.95
N ARG A 250 59.70 3.15 48.59
CA ARG A 250 59.26 3.87 49.78
C ARG A 250 58.16 4.89 49.45
N PHE A 251 58.32 5.62 48.35
CA PHE A 251 57.33 6.54 47.80
C PHE A 251 56.00 5.85 47.51
N VAL A 252 56.08 4.58 47.08
CA VAL A 252 54.92 3.75 46.83
C VAL A 252 54.42 3.02 48.08
N LYS A 253 55.22 2.56 49.05
CA LYS A 253 54.74 1.70 50.17
C LYS A 253 54.36 2.46 51.44
N ASP A 254 54.87 3.66 51.66
CA ASP A 254 54.69 4.43 52.90
C ASP A 254 53.35 5.21 52.91
N PRO A 255 52.46 5.03 53.91
CA PRO A 255 51.14 5.69 53.97
C PRO A 255 51.17 7.22 53.87
N GLU A 256 52.19 7.88 54.43
CA GLU A 256 52.32 9.35 54.41
C GLU A 256 52.77 9.88 53.03
N THR A 257 53.49 9.04 52.28
CA THR A 257 53.91 9.33 50.89
C THR A 257 52.84 8.94 49.87
N SER A 258 51.93 8.03 50.25
CA SER A 258 50.73 7.69 49.50
C SER A 258 49.83 8.92 49.29
N ASP A 259 49.66 9.78 50.30
CA ASP A 259 48.87 11.01 50.16
C ASP A 259 49.53 12.01 49.21
N GLN A 260 50.86 12.12 49.22
CA GLN A 260 51.61 12.95 48.27
C GLN A 260 51.52 12.41 46.84
N PHE A 261 51.57 11.08 46.69
CA PHE A 261 51.36 10.42 45.40
C PHE A 261 49.95 10.66 44.88
N MET A 262 48.92 10.53 45.74
CA MET A 262 47.54 10.82 45.37
C MET A 262 47.35 12.28 44.95
N LYS A 263 48.00 13.23 45.64
CA LYS A 263 47.98 14.64 45.26
C LYS A 263 48.67 14.91 43.91
N MET A 264 49.82 14.27 43.66
CA MET A 264 50.48 14.35 42.35
C MET A 264 49.61 13.75 41.24
N MET A 265 48.93 12.64 41.54
CA MET A 265 47.95 12.03 40.64
C MET A 265 46.79 12.98 40.36
N ASP A 266 46.23 13.64 41.37
CA ASP A 266 45.18 14.65 41.19
C ASP A 266 45.66 15.80 40.28
N ASP A 267 46.88 16.32 40.49
CA ASP A 267 47.46 17.38 39.66
C ASP A 267 47.71 16.90 38.21
N MET A 268 48.19 15.67 38.02
CA MET A 268 48.34 15.05 36.70
C MET A 268 47.00 14.85 36.00
N MET A 269 45.97 14.44 36.73
CA MET A 269 44.62 14.24 36.22
C MET A 269 43.97 15.57 35.85
N ALA A 270 44.17 16.61 36.65
CA ALA A 270 43.75 17.97 36.35
C ALA A 270 44.44 18.50 35.08
N GLY A 271 45.74 18.31 34.94
CA GLY A 271 46.49 18.70 33.74
C GLY A 271 46.07 17.90 32.49
N LEU A 272 45.75 16.61 32.64
CA LEU A 272 45.21 15.77 31.58
C LEU A 272 43.81 16.26 31.16
N GLN A 273 42.95 16.60 32.11
CA GLN A 273 41.64 17.17 31.86
C GLN A 273 41.72 18.52 31.13
N GLU A 274 42.65 19.40 31.52
CA GLU A 274 42.91 20.67 30.84
C GLU A 274 43.34 20.44 29.38
N ARG A 275 44.25 19.50 29.14
CA ARG A 275 44.68 19.14 27.78
C ARG A 275 43.56 18.52 26.95
N LEU A 276 42.71 17.67 27.55
CA LEU A 276 41.52 17.11 26.88
C LEU A 276 40.49 18.18 26.49
N ASN A 277 40.47 19.30 27.21
CA ASN A 277 39.62 20.45 26.92
C ASN A 277 40.22 21.44 25.91
N SER A 278 41.49 21.28 25.54
CA SER A 278 42.16 22.17 24.59
C SER A 278 41.64 21.97 23.16
N LYS A 279 41.59 23.06 22.39
CA LYS A 279 41.25 23.03 20.96
C LYS A 279 42.22 22.16 20.16
N GLU A 280 43.50 22.15 20.53
CA GLU A 280 44.53 21.36 19.85
C GLU A 280 44.26 19.85 19.98
N THR A 281 43.95 19.36 21.18
CA THR A 281 43.58 17.95 21.39
C THR A 281 42.28 17.60 20.67
N GLN A 282 41.31 18.52 20.66
CA GLN A 282 40.06 18.33 19.93
C GLN A 282 40.30 18.16 18.43
N GLU A 283 41.09 19.04 17.80
CA GLU A 283 41.43 18.95 16.37
C GLU A 283 42.24 17.66 16.07
N PHE A 284 43.22 17.34 16.91
CA PHE A 284 44.02 16.12 16.78
C PHE A 284 43.18 14.84 16.85
N ILE A 285 42.30 14.72 17.84
CA ILE A 285 41.45 13.53 18.01
C ILE A 285 40.36 13.45 16.95
N THR A 286 39.75 14.57 16.56
CA THR A 286 38.77 14.61 15.47
C THR A 286 39.38 14.09 14.16
N GLY A 287 40.60 14.53 13.82
CA GLY A 287 41.32 14.04 12.65
C GLY A 287 41.68 12.55 12.74
N LYS A 288 42.08 12.05 13.92
CA LYS A 288 42.35 10.62 14.13
C LYS A 288 41.09 9.76 14.03
N ILE A 289 39.97 10.22 14.59
CA ILE A 289 38.68 9.52 14.51
C ILE A 289 38.21 9.46 13.06
N SER A 290 38.29 10.57 12.31
CA SER A 290 37.89 10.60 10.89
C SER A 290 38.69 9.58 10.06
N ASN A 291 40.02 9.58 10.20
CA ASN A 291 40.89 8.61 9.50
C ASN A 291 40.62 7.15 9.94
N TRP A 292 40.34 6.93 11.23
CA TRP A 292 40.00 5.60 11.73
C TRP A 292 38.64 5.13 11.21
N LEU A 293 37.63 6.01 11.16
CA LEU A 293 36.30 5.70 10.61
C LEU A 293 36.41 5.29 9.13
N GLU A 294 37.22 6.00 8.36
CA GLU A 294 37.50 5.67 6.96
C GLU A 294 38.16 4.28 6.82
N ALA A 295 39.21 4.01 7.61
CA ALA A 295 39.90 2.71 7.60
C ALA A 295 39.05 1.55 8.17
N SER A 296 38.11 1.85 9.06
CA SER A 296 37.26 0.85 9.71
C SER A 296 36.26 0.21 8.74
N GLY A 297 35.83 0.93 7.71
CA GLY A 297 34.93 0.41 6.68
C GLY A 297 35.54 -0.75 5.90
N ASP A 298 36.78 -0.58 5.44
CA ASP A 298 37.51 -1.62 4.69
C ASP A 298 37.80 -2.85 5.56
N TYR A 299 38.23 -2.64 6.80
CA TYR A 299 38.46 -3.73 7.75
C TYR A 299 37.18 -4.51 8.05
N ALA A 300 36.08 -3.79 8.25
CA ALA A 300 34.78 -4.38 8.54
C ALA A 300 34.24 -5.17 7.33
N ARG A 301 34.46 -4.68 6.10
CA ARG A 301 34.03 -5.37 4.87
C ARG A 301 34.78 -6.68 4.65
N GLN A 302 36.08 -6.70 4.96
CA GLN A 302 36.92 -7.89 4.76
C GLN A 302 36.77 -8.94 5.86
N ASN A 303 36.49 -8.52 7.11
CA ASN A 303 36.52 -9.42 8.26
C ASN A 303 35.17 -9.56 8.96
N LEU A 304 34.45 -8.45 9.19
CA LEU A 304 33.20 -8.48 9.97
C LEU A 304 32.02 -8.98 9.15
N LEU A 305 31.92 -8.60 7.87
CA LEU A 305 30.82 -8.98 6.99
C LEU A 305 30.82 -10.51 6.71
N PRO A 306 31.92 -11.14 6.26
CA PRO A 306 31.95 -12.60 6.07
C PRO A 306 31.64 -13.37 7.36
N SER A 307 32.24 -12.96 8.49
CA SER A 307 31.94 -13.57 9.80
C SER A 307 30.51 -13.34 10.26
N GLY A 308 29.90 -12.20 9.92
CA GLY A 308 28.49 -11.90 10.18
C GLY A 308 27.56 -12.81 9.40
N ILE A 309 27.86 -13.02 8.12
CA ILE A 309 27.14 -13.95 7.24
C ILE A 309 27.24 -15.39 7.76
N GLU A 310 28.45 -15.85 8.08
CA GLU A 310 28.70 -17.19 8.60
C GLU A 310 27.98 -17.43 9.94
N ARG A 311 28.02 -16.44 10.84
CA ARG A 311 27.28 -16.51 12.12
C ARG A 311 25.77 -16.56 11.90
N LEU A 312 25.24 -15.73 10.99
CA LEU A 312 23.82 -15.75 10.66
C LEU A 312 23.41 -17.11 10.08
N GLN A 313 24.17 -17.65 9.14
CA GLN A 313 23.93 -18.97 8.54
C GLN A 313 23.97 -20.07 9.61
N SER A 314 25.02 -20.10 10.42
CA SER A 314 25.17 -21.07 11.52
C SER A 314 24.00 -20.99 12.51
N TYR A 315 23.56 -19.77 12.85
CA TYR A 315 22.42 -19.55 13.74
C TYR A 315 21.09 -20.05 13.13
N LEU A 316 20.88 -19.84 11.83
CA LEU A 316 19.69 -20.30 11.10
C LEU A 316 19.69 -21.81 10.83
N ASP A 317 20.88 -22.42 10.73
CA ASP A 317 21.06 -23.86 10.47
C ASP A 317 20.82 -24.73 11.69
N ASP A 318 21.03 -24.22 12.91
CA ASP A 318 20.74 -24.91 14.15
C ASP A 318 19.24 -24.84 14.51
N PRO A 319 18.51 -25.97 14.50
CA PRO A 319 17.08 -26.01 14.83
C PRO A 319 16.74 -25.54 16.25
N ASN A 320 17.70 -25.60 17.19
CA ASN A 320 17.46 -25.15 18.57
C ASN A 320 17.23 -23.64 18.65
N ASN A 321 17.71 -22.87 17.66
CA ASN A 321 17.51 -21.43 17.60
C ASN A 321 16.14 -21.04 17.02
N TRP A 322 15.40 -21.98 16.44
CA TRP A 322 14.17 -21.67 15.69
C TRP A 322 13.05 -21.17 16.60
N GLU A 323 12.98 -21.66 17.84
CA GLU A 323 12.01 -21.17 18.83
C GLU A 323 12.26 -19.68 19.17
N GLU A 324 13.52 -19.29 19.30
CA GLU A 324 13.88 -17.90 19.60
C GLU A 324 13.69 -16.99 18.37
N ILE A 325 13.99 -17.49 17.16
CA ILE A 325 13.68 -16.80 15.90
C ILE A 325 12.18 -16.54 15.78
N GLU A 326 11.38 -17.57 16.03
CA GLU A 326 9.92 -17.49 16.00
C GLU A 326 9.39 -16.44 16.98
N LYS A 327 9.83 -16.50 18.24
CA LYS A 327 9.42 -15.54 19.27
C LYS A 327 9.78 -14.10 18.91
N ASN A 328 10.98 -13.88 18.38
CA ASN A 328 11.43 -12.56 17.96
C ASN A 328 10.69 -12.07 16.70
N PHE A 329 10.41 -12.98 15.76
CA PHE A 329 9.60 -12.67 14.58
C PHE A 329 8.19 -12.22 14.98
N PHE A 330 7.48 -12.97 15.82
CA PHE A 330 6.12 -12.59 16.22
C PHE A 330 6.08 -11.34 17.11
N ARG A 331 7.12 -11.11 17.93
CA ARG A 331 7.28 -9.83 18.64
C ARG A 331 7.44 -8.66 17.67
N ALA A 332 8.25 -8.83 16.61
CA ALA A 332 8.41 -7.82 15.58
C ALA A 332 7.10 -7.59 14.80
N VAL A 333 6.37 -8.66 14.46
CA VAL A 333 5.06 -8.56 13.80
C VAL A 333 4.06 -7.79 14.66
N ASP A 334 3.98 -8.07 15.98
CA ASP A 334 3.09 -7.33 16.88
C ASP A 334 3.48 -5.84 17.00
N TRP A 335 4.79 -5.55 17.07
CA TRP A 335 5.29 -4.17 17.04
C TRP A 335 4.94 -3.44 15.74
N VAL A 336 5.15 -4.07 14.58
CA VAL A 336 4.78 -3.51 13.26
C VAL A 336 3.28 -3.28 13.19
N LYS A 337 2.47 -4.26 13.62
CA LYS A 337 1.00 -4.17 13.65
C LYS A 337 0.54 -2.94 14.45
N LYS A 338 1.06 -2.76 15.67
CA LYS A 338 0.74 -1.60 16.51
C LYS A 338 1.16 -0.29 15.86
N ARG A 339 2.37 -0.23 15.30
CA ARG A 339 2.89 0.97 14.66
C ARG A 339 2.08 1.35 13.40
N LEU A 340 1.68 0.36 12.61
CA LEU A 340 0.81 0.56 11.46
C LEU A 340 -0.57 1.07 11.89
N LEU A 341 -1.16 0.52 12.94
CA LEU A 341 -2.44 1.01 13.48
C LEU A 341 -2.35 2.46 13.95
N GLU A 342 -1.31 2.80 14.71
CA GLU A 342 -1.06 4.17 15.14
C GLU A 342 -0.92 5.13 13.95
N PHE A 343 -0.12 4.74 12.95
CA PHE A 343 0.07 5.53 11.73
C PHE A 343 -1.25 5.71 10.98
N MET A 344 -2.01 4.63 10.76
CA MET A 344 -3.25 4.66 9.99
C MET A 344 -4.34 5.49 10.67
N ASN A 345 -4.31 5.59 12.00
CA ASN A 345 -5.20 6.43 12.80
C ASN A 345 -4.70 7.87 12.96
N SER A 346 -3.44 8.17 12.60
CA SER A 346 -2.90 9.52 12.59
C SER A 346 -3.45 10.34 11.42
N GLU A 347 -3.34 11.66 11.49
CA GLU A 347 -3.81 12.54 10.42
C GLU A 347 -3.01 12.32 9.12
N GLU A 348 -1.71 12.02 9.22
CA GLU A 348 -0.86 11.67 8.09
C GLU A 348 -1.29 10.36 7.43
N GLY A 349 -1.59 9.32 8.22
CA GLY A 349 -2.06 8.03 7.69
C GLY A 349 -3.43 8.13 7.05
N LYS A 350 -4.37 8.86 7.66
CA LYS A 350 -5.69 9.13 7.06
C LYS A 350 -5.56 9.86 5.72
N ALA A 351 -4.69 10.88 5.64
CA ALA A 351 -4.44 11.60 4.39
C ALA A 351 -3.79 10.70 3.33
N TYR A 352 -2.84 9.86 3.74
CA TYR A 352 -2.21 8.86 2.86
C TYR A 352 -3.25 7.86 2.32
N LEU A 353 -4.11 7.32 3.18
CA LEU A 353 -5.17 6.40 2.77
C LEU A 353 -6.16 7.07 1.83
N LYS A 354 -6.57 8.31 2.12
CA LYS A 354 -7.45 9.08 1.26
C LYS A 354 -6.92 9.20 -0.15
N THR A 355 -5.68 9.65 -0.27
CA THR A 355 -5.04 9.81 -1.58
C THR A 355 -4.97 8.49 -2.34
N ASN A 356 -4.67 7.38 -1.65
CA ASN A 356 -4.55 6.06 -2.30
C ASN A 356 -5.91 5.44 -2.66
N ILE A 357 -6.92 5.60 -1.81
CA ILE A 357 -8.29 5.16 -2.09
C ILE A 357 -8.86 5.94 -3.26
N GLU A 358 -8.67 7.26 -3.30
CA GLU A 358 -9.08 8.09 -4.44
C GLU A 358 -8.46 7.59 -5.75
N LYS A 359 -7.12 7.42 -5.77
CA LYS A 359 -6.42 6.85 -6.93
C LYS A 359 -6.95 5.48 -7.32
N PHE A 360 -7.17 4.60 -6.36
CA PHE A 360 -7.68 3.25 -6.61
C PHE A 360 -9.07 3.30 -7.25
N VAL A 361 -10.01 4.06 -6.65
CA VAL A 361 -11.38 4.18 -7.13
C VAL A 361 -11.43 4.79 -8.54
N HIS A 362 -10.61 5.80 -8.83
CA HIS A 362 -10.53 6.38 -10.17
C HIS A 362 -10.00 5.41 -11.24
N ASN A 363 -9.20 4.42 -10.83
CA ASN A 363 -8.66 3.41 -11.74
C ASN A 363 -9.65 2.25 -11.99
N ILE A 364 -10.77 2.18 -11.27
CA ILE A 364 -11.80 1.16 -11.49
C ILE A 364 -12.57 1.49 -12.79
N ASN A 365 -12.40 0.64 -13.81
CA ASN A 365 -13.15 0.76 -15.05
C ASN A 365 -14.47 -0.04 -14.96
N VAL A 366 -15.49 0.60 -14.37
CA VAL A 366 -16.84 0.03 -14.26
C VAL A 366 -17.45 -0.20 -15.66
N THR A 367 -17.18 0.68 -16.61
CA THR A 367 -17.68 0.55 -17.99
C THR A 367 -17.24 -0.78 -18.62
N ALA A 368 -15.95 -1.11 -18.55
CA ALA A 368 -15.41 -2.35 -19.10
C ALA A 368 -15.98 -3.59 -18.38
N LEU A 369 -16.13 -3.52 -17.05
CA LEU A 369 -16.70 -4.61 -16.27
C LEU A 369 -18.15 -4.90 -16.68
N VAL A 370 -18.97 -3.85 -16.82
CA VAL A 370 -20.36 -3.97 -17.28
C VAL A 370 -20.41 -4.48 -18.72
N GLU A 371 -19.53 -3.97 -19.59
CA GLU A 371 -19.45 -4.40 -20.98
C GLU A 371 -19.16 -5.90 -21.09
N GLU A 372 -18.15 -6.39 -20.38
CA GLU A 372 -17.78 -7.80 -20.34
C GLU A 372 -18.94 -8.67 -19.83
N ARG A 373 -19.62 -8.24 -18.76
CA ARG A 373 -20.75 -8.98 -18.19
C ARG A 373 -21.93 -9.04 -19.13
N VAL A 374 -22.28 -7.94 -19.79
CA VAL A 374 -23.36 -7.93 -20.79
C VAL A 374 -22.98 -8.78 -22.00
N MET A 375 -21.72 -8.72 -22.45
CA MET A 375 -21.24 -9.52 -23.58
C MET A 375 -21.22 -11.02 -23.28
N ALA A 376 -20.98 -11.42 -22.02
CA ALA A 376 -21.01 -12.80 -21.56
C ALA A 376 -22.41 -13.42 -21.49
N LEU A 377 -23.48 -12.62 -21.38
CA LEU A 377 -24.86 -13.13 -21.42
C LEU A 377 -25.13 -13.79 -22.76
N ASP A 378 -25.91 -14.87 -22.81
CA ASP A 378 -26.39 -15.36 -24.08
C ASP A 378 -27.48 -14.42 -24.65
N THR A 379 -27.90 -14.68 -25.88
CA THR A 379 -28.93 -13.83 -26.51
C THR A 379 -30.31 -14.05 -25.87
N ASP A 380 -30.52 -15.20 -25.25
CA ASP A 380 -31.80 -15.65 -24.70
C ASP A 380 -32.07 -14.97 -23.36
N ASP A 381 -31.04 -14.90 -22.53
CA ASP A 381 -31.02 -14.17 -21.27
C ASP A 381 -31.21 -12.67 -21.51
N LEU A 382 -30.54 -12.11 -22.53
CA LEU A 382 -30.71 -10.70 -22.89
C LEU A 382 -32.12 -10.41 -23.41
N GLU A 383 -32.67 -11.27 -24.27
CA GLU A 383 -34.06 -11.19 -24.75
C GLU A 383 -35.02 -11.26 -23.57
N LYS A 384 -34.85 -12.24 -22.68
CA LYS A 384 -35.68 -12.43 -21.49
C LYS A 384 -35.60 -11.23 -20.54
N MET A 385 -34.40 -10.72 -20.24
CA MET A 385 -34.22 -9.54 -19.39
C MET A 385 -34.94 -8.31 -19.96
N ILE A 386 -34.90 -8.10 -21.28
CA ILE A 386 -35.58 -6.96 -21.91
C ILE A 386 -37.09 -7.18 -21.91
N LEU A 387 -37.56 -8.38 -22.25
CA LEU A 387 -39.00 -8.69 -22.31
C LEU A 387 -39.67 -8.66 -20.93
N ASP A 388 -38.99 -9.19 -19.90
CA ASP A 388 -39.47 -9.19 -18.52
C ASP A 388 -39.54 -7.76 -17.96
N ASN A 389 -38.52 -6.93 -18.21
CA ASN A 389 -38.50 -5.53 -17.75
C ASN A 389 -39.43 -4.60 -18.55
N THR A 390 -39.68 -4.89 -19.83
CA THR A 390 -40.63 -4.10 -20.65
C THR A 390 -42.09 -4.44 -20.32
N GLY A 391 -42.33 -5.46 -19.48
CA GLY A 391 -43.59 -5.70 -18.78
C GLY A 391 -44.80 -5.83 -19.70
N GLY A 392 -44.83 -6.82 -20.60
CA GLY A 392 -45.99 -7.11 -21.47
C GLY A 392 -46.45 -5.98 -22.41
N ASN A 393 -45.86 -4.78 -22.33
CA ASN A 393 -46.26 -3.62 -23.12
C ASN A 393 -45.99 -3.84 -24.62
N LEU A 394 -44.96 -4.62 -24.95
CA LEU A 394 -44.68 -5.05 -26.32
C LEU A 394 -45.83 -5.88 -26.91
N VAL A 395 -46.51 -6.67 -26.08
CA VAL A 395 -47.65 -7.50 -26.50
C VAL A 395 -48.89 -6.63 -26.77
N VAL A 396 -49.08 -5.56 -26.00
CA VAL A 396 -50.16 -4.58 -26.24
C VAL A 396 -50.02 -3.94 -27.63
N ILE A 397 -48.79 -3.66 -28.09
CA ILE A 397 -48.54 -3.12 -29.43
C ILE A 397 -48.99 -4.10 -30.53
N GLN A 398 -48.81 -5.41 -30.33
CA GLN A 398 -49.27 -6.44 -31.27
C GLN A 398 -50.80 -6.46 -31.35
N PHE A 399 -51.47 -6.44 -30.20
CA PHE A 399 -52.92 -6.40 -30.11
C PHE A 399 -53.51 -5.13 -30.75
N LEU A 400 -52.94 -3.95 -30.45
CA LEU A 400 -53.32 -2.68 -31.08
C LEU A 400 -53.11 -2.71 -32.59
N GLY A 401 -52.02 -3.32 -33.07
CA GLY A 401 -51.79 -3.54 -34.51
C GLY A 401 -52.92 -4.35 -35.16
N GLY A 402 -53.41 -5.38 -34.47
CA GLY A 402 -54.57 -6.15 -34.93
C GLY A 402 -55.85 -5.33 -34.98
N ILE A 403 -56.14 -4.54 -33.96
CA ILE A 403 -57.31 -3.65 -33.93
C ILE A 403 -57.23 -2.60 -35.05
N LEU A 404 -56.08 -1.95 -35.21
CA LEU A 404 -55.87 -0.98 -36.28
C LEU A 404 -56.02 -1.61 -37.67
N GLY A 405 -55.54 -2.85 -37.83
CA GLY A 405 -55.78 -3.64 -39.04
C GLY A 405 -57.27 -3.87 -39.31
N MET A 406 -58.06 -4.24 -38.30
CA MET A 406 -59.51 -4.38 -38.45
C MET A 406 -60.19 -3.07 -38.81
N ILE A 407 -59.78 -1.95 -38.20
CA ILE A 407 -60.28 -0.61 -38.52
C ILE A 407 -59.97 -0.26 -39.99
N ALA A 408 -58.75 -0.54 -40.46
CA ALA A 408 -58.38 -0.35 -41.85
C ALA A 408 -59.21 -1.24 -42.79
N GLY A 409 -59.47 -2.49 -42.41
CA GLY A 409 -60.37 -3.38 -43.16
C GLY A 409 -61.81 -2.85 -43.23
N LEU A 410 -62.34 -2.25 -42.16
CA LEU A 410 -63.66 -1.62 -42.18
C LEU A 410 -63.72 -0.46 -43.18
N ILE A 411 -62.67 0.35 -43.24
CA ILE A 411 -62.54 1.43 -44.23
C ILE A 411 -62.49 0.87 -45.65
N GLN A 412 -61.80 -0.26 -45.86
CA GLN A 412 -61.72 -0.94 -47.15
C GLN A 412 -63.07 -1.50 -47.61
N VAL A 413 -63.93 -1.93 -46.67
CA VAL A 413 -65.31 -2.35 -46.96
C VAL A 413 -66.17 -1.16 -47.37
N HIS A 414 -66.07 -0.02 -46.67
CA HIS A 414 -66.81 1.19 -47.04
C HIS A 414 -66.12 2.48 -46.52
N ILE A 415 -65.94 3.46 -47.41
CA ILE A 415 -65.17 4.69 -47.10
C ILE A 415 -65.77 5.55 -45.98
N TYR A 416 -67.09 5.51 -45.76
CA TYR A 416 -67.73 6.20 -44.63
C TYR A 416 -67.23 5.74 -43.26
N PHE A 417 -66.68 4.52 -43.13
CA PHE A 417 -66.04 4.08 -41.89
C PHE A 417 -64.73 4.83 -41.58
N ALA A 418 -64.18 5.59 -42.54
CA ALA A 418 -63.02 6.44 -42.30
C ALA A 418 -63.35 7.72 -41.52
N VAL A 419 -64.60 8.19 -41.56
CA VAL A 419 -65.01 9.47 -40.96
C VAL A 419 -64.83 9.49 -39.43
N PRO A 420 -65.30 8.47 -38.67
CA PRO A 420 -65.09 8.44 -37.22
C PRO A 420 -63.62 8.29 -36.83
N VAL A 421 -62.85 7.52 -37.61
CA VAL A 421 -61.42 7.31 -37.38
C VAL A 421 -60.64 8.61 -37.59
N GLY A 422 -60.92 9.32 -38.69
CA GLY A 422 -60.33 10.62 -38.97
C GLY A 422 -60.66 11.68 -37.91
N ALA A 423 -61.91 11.69 -37.41
CA ALA A 423 -62.29 12.56 -36.30
C ALA A 423 -61.51 12.24 -35.01
N LEU A 424 -61.32 10.95 -34.70
CA LEU A 424 -60.55 10.53 -33.52
C LEU A 424 -59.07 10.93 -33.64
N VAL A 425 -58.46 10.74 -34.81
CA VAL A 425 -57.07 11.18 -35.09
C VAL A 425 -56.94 12.71 -34.97
N LEU A 426 -57.91 13.46 -35.47
CA LEU A 426 -57.91 14.92 -35.35
C LEU A 426 -57.99 15.36 -33.87
N ILE A 427 -58.85 14.71 -33.08
CA ILE A 427 -58.99 14.99 -31.65
C ILE A 427 -57.69 14.69 -30.90
N THR A 428 -57.04 13.54 -31.15
CA THR A 428 -55.79 13.18 -30.48
C THR A 428 -54.64 14.10 -30.88
N TYR A 429 -54.57 14.48 -32.16
CA TYR A 429 -53.61 15.46 -32.65
C TYR A 429 -53.78 16.82 -31.97
N LEU A 430 -55.01 17.34 -31.90
CA LEU A 430 -55.31 18.60 -31.22
C LEU A 430 -55.01 18.54 -29.72
N ALA A 431 -55.26 17.40 -29.08
CA ALA A 431 -54.92 17.18 -27.67
C ALA A 431 -53.40 17.19 -27.45
N HIS A 432 -52.64 16.50 -28.29
CA HIS A 432 -51.17 16.49 -28.22
C HIS A 432 -50.58 17.88 -28.45
N TYR A 433 -51.03 18.58 -29.49
CA TYR A 433 -50.59 19.94 -29.81
C TYR A 433 -50.86 20.93 -28.67
N ARG A 434 -52.04 20.85 -28.04
CA ARG A 434 -52.35 21.64 -26.83
C ARG A 434 -51.45 21.27 -25.66
N ASN A 435 -51.12 20.00 -25.50
CA ASN A 435 -50.26 19.54 -24.41
C ASN A 435 -48.83 20.04 -24.60
N GLN A 436 -48.29 19.94 -25.81
CA GLN A 436 -46.95 20.44 -26.13
C GLN A 436 -46.84 21.95 -25.87
N LYS A 437 -47.83 22.74 -26.30
CA LYS A 437 -47.88 24.18 -26.02
C LYS A 437 -47.94 24.54 -24.53
N ARG A 438 -48.52 23.68 -23.68
CA ARG A 438 -48.54 23.90 -22.21
C ARG A 438 -47.17 23.71 -21.56
N PHE A 439 -46.27 22.98 -22.18
CA PHE A 439 -44.93 22.71 -21.66
C PHE A 439 -43.82 23.48 -22.39
N GLU A 440 -44.17 24.26 -23.42
CA GLU A 440 -43.27 25.18 -24.14
C GLU A 440 -43.35 26.63 -23.62
N GLU A 441 -44.22 26.96 -22.66
CA GLU A 441 -44.15 28.25 -21.94
C GLU A 441 -42.95 28.23 -20.97
N PRO A 442 -41.97 29.14 -21.13
CA PRO A 442 -40.66 28.99 -20.54
C PRO A 442 -40.65 29.31 -19.05
N SER A 443 -39.81 28.56 -18.36
CA SER A 443 -39.10 28.91 -17.13
C SER A 443 -38.33 30.25 -17.27
N GLN A 444 -39.05 31.36 -17.40
CA GLN A 444 -38.56 32.71 -17.14
C GLN A 444 -39.33 33.28 -15.93
N ASN A 445 -38.96 32.80 -14.75
CA ASN A 445 -38.95 33.51 -13.47
C ASN A 445 -38.96 32.48 -12.33
N LYS A 446 -37.77 32.10 -11.87
CA LYS A 446 -37.41 32.05 -10.45
C LYS A 446 -35.92 31.74 -10.28
#